data_AF-A0A838HVN7-F1
#
_entry.id   AF-A0A838HVN7-F1
#
_cell.length_a   1.000
_cell.length_b   1.000
_cell.length_c   1.000
_cell.angle_alpha   90.00
_cell.angle_beta   90.00
_cell.angle_gamma   90.00
#
_symmetry.space_group_name_H-M   'P 1'
#
loop_
_entity.id
_entity.type
_entity.pdbx_description
1 polymer ?
#
loop_
_entity_poly.entity_id
_entity_poly.type
_entity_poly.pdbx_seq_one_letter_code
_entity_poly.pdbx_strand_id
1 'polypeptide(L)'
;MYISAYILVGRFDAPPLGLRALTTRDAREQLSRLLRGFEDGTDETPVHFYGPHRRPVGAVVSADLATEMLAIMDDVAIAAEVLERTASDDVVNGS
;
A
#
# COMPACT_ATOMS: atom_id res chain seq x y z
N MET A 1 -6.86 23.73 5.22
CA MET A 1 -6.10 22.68 4.50
C MET A 1 -6.50 21.35 5.12
N TYR A 2 -7.14 20.46 4.35
CA TYR A 2 -7.59 19.16 4.85
C TYR A 2 -6.43 18.17 4.76
N ILE A 3 -6.10 17.52 5.87
CA ILE A 3 -5.05 16.50 5.94
C ILE A 3 -5.66 15.20 5.41
N SER A 4 -5.27 14.80 4.21
CA SER A 4 -5.69 13.53 3.60
C SER A 4 -4.52 12.57 3.63
N ALA A 5 -4.62 11.50 4.42
CA ALA A 5 -3.73 10.36 4.35
C ALA A 5 -4.58 9.09 4.35
N TYR A 6 -4.13 8.11 3.58
CA TYR A 6 -4.83 6.85 3.43
C TYR A 6 -4.20 5.79 4.34
N ILE A 7 -5.06 5.01 4.98
CA ILE A 7 -4.67 3.80 5.71
C ILE A 7 -4.93 2.64 4.76
N LEU A 8 -3.86 2.06 4.22
CA LEU A 8 -3.94 0.82 3.46
C LEU A 8 -3.97 -0.35 4.45
N VAL A 9 -5.08 -1.08 4.51
CA VAL A 9 -5.24 -2.28 5.35
C VAL A 9 -5.02 -3.51 4.48
N GLY A 10 -4.04 -4.34 4.82
CA GLY A 10 -3.68 -5.52 4.04
C GLY A 10 -2.98 -6.58 4.90
N ARG A 11 -3.00 -7.83 4.43
CA ARG A 11 -2.16 -8.91 4.99
C ARG A 11 -0.75 -8.74 4.42
N PHE A 12 0.18 -8.27 5.24
CA PHE A 12 1.60 -8.27 4.89
C PHE A 12 2.25 -9.46 5.59
N ASP A 13 2.82 -10.42 4.86
CA ASP A 13 3.42 -11.62 5.48
C ASP A 13 4.74 -11.32 6.22
N ALA A 14 5.39 -10.21 5.89
CA ALA A 14 6.45 -9.55 6.65
C ALA A 14 6.64 -8.14 6.06
N PRO A 15 7.15 -7.15 6.82
CA PRO A 15 7.62 -5.93 6.18
C PRO A 15 8.81 -6.29 5.27
N PRO A 16 8.83 -5.85 4.01
CA PRO A 16 10.07 -5.81 3.23
C PRO A 16 11.20 -5.21 4.08
N LEU A 17 12.39 -5.83 4.03
CA LEU A 17 13.55 -5.39 4.80
C LEU A 17 13.82 -3.90 4.54
N GLY A 18 13.87 -3.09 5.60
CA GLY A 18 14.16 -1.65 5.52
C GLY A 18 12.98 -0.70 5.74
N LEU A 19 11.75 -1.20 5.95
CA LEU A 19 10.60 -0.34 6.21
C LEU A 19 10.47 0.06 7.69
N ARG A 20 10.18 1.34 7.92
CA ARG A 20 9.91 1.90 9.25
C ARG A 20 8.60 1.30 9.77
N ALA A 21 8.71 0.53 10.84
CA ALA A 21 7.57 -0.19 11.40
C ALA A 21 7.35 0.19 12.87
N LEU A 22 6.13 0.60 13.19
CA LEU A 22 5.72 1.09 14.50
C LEU A 22 4.69 0.15 15.14
N THR A 23 4.64 0.11 16.48
CA THR A 23 3.49 -0.52 17.15
C THR A 23 2.24 0.33 16.93
N THR A 24 1.04 -0.26 17.03
CA THR A 24 -0.22 0.52 16.96
C THR A 24 -0.25 1.68 17.96
N ARG A 25 0.41 1.54 19.12
CA ARG A 25 0.50 2.61 20.11
C ARG A 25 1.39 3.76 19.60
N ASP A 26 2.61 3.44 19.19
CA ASP A 26 3.57 4.44 18.70
C ASP A 26 3.05 5.14 17.44
N ALA A 27 2.31 4.40 16.60
CA ALA A 27 1.59 4.91 15.45
C ALA A 27 0.67 6.06 15.81
N ARG A 28 -0.18 5.84 16.82
CA ARG A 28 -1.17 6.83 17.27
C ARG A 28 -0.49 8.04 17.89
N GLU A 29 0.55 7.82 18.69
CA GLU A 29 1.32 8.89 19.33
C GLU A 29 2.07 9.74 18.29
N GLN A 30 2.55 9.13 17.19
CA GLN A 30 3.31 9.82 16.15
C GLN A 30 2.47 10.28 14.94
N LEU A 31 1.19 9.92 14.86
CA LEU A 31 0.36 10.13 13.67
C LEU A 31 0.38 11.58 13.19
N SER A 32 0.12 12.55 14.08
CA SER A 32 0.13 13.97 13.71
C SER A 32 1.48 14.45 13.17
N ARG A 33 2.59 13.86 13.63
CA ARG A 33 3.93 14.18 13.14
C ARG A 33 4.18 13.58 11.77
N LEU A 34 3.78 12.32 11.58
CA LEU A 34 3.88 11.62 10.29
C LEU A 34 3.07 12.34 9.22
N LEU A 35 1.83 12.73 9.53
CA LEU A 35 0.96 13.46 8.61
C LEU A 35 1.56 14.79 8.16
N ARG A 36 2.18 15.54 9.07
CA ARG A 36 2.92 16.77 8.73
C ARG A 36 4.18 16.48 7.91
N GLY A 37 4.89 15.40 8.23
CA GLY A 37 6.07 14.98 7.46
C GLY A 37 5.74 14.69 5.99
N PHE A 38 4.59 14.06 5.71
CA PHE A 38 4.10 13.84 4.35
C PHE A 38 3.71 15.16 3.66
N GLU A 39 3.09 16.09 4.38
CA GLU A 39 2.70 17.41 3.84
C GLU A 39 3.91 18.27 3.47
N ASP A 40 4.94 18.25 4.32
CA ASP A 40 6.17 19.03 4.14
C ASP A 40 7.17 18.35 3.17
N GLY A 41 6.86 17.15 2.66
CA GLY A 41 7.75 16.36 1.80
C GLY A 41 9.03 15.86 2.51
N THR A 42 9.03 15.82 3.84
CA THR A 42 10.19 15.43 4.65
C THR A 42 10.19 13.96 5.06
N ASP A 43 9.03 13.30 5.01
CA ASP A 43 8.88 11.86 5.17
C ASP A 43 8.18 11.32 3.90
N GLU A 44 8.88 10.55 3.07
CA GLU A 44 8.31 9.89 1.88
C GLU A 44 8.10 8.39 2.09
N THR A 45 8.68 7.85 3.17
CA THR A 45 8.73 6.40 3.39
C THR A 45 7.42 5.92 4.03
N PRO A 46 6.74 4.90 3.47
CA PRO A 46 5.57 4.28 4.07
C PRO A 46 5.86 3.82 5.51
N VAL A 47 4.95 4.14 6.43
CA VAL A 47 5.06 3.71 7.83
C VAL A 47 4.09 2.57 8.08
N HIS A 48 4.63 1.41 8.42
CA HIS A 48 3.84 0.21 8.70
C HIS A 48 3.46 0.12 10.17
N PHE A 49 2.28 -0.42 10.46
CA PHE A 49 1.81 -0.60 11.85
C PHE A 49 1.53 -2.06 12.16
N TYR A 50 2.05 -2.51 13.30
CA TYR A 50 1.74 -3.82 13.86
C TYR A 50 0.56 -3.75 14.83
N GLY A 51 -0.38 -4.67 14.65
CA GLY A 51 -1.53 -4.88 15.51
C GLY A 51 -1.23 -5.80 16.68
N PRO A 52 -2.27 -6.25 17.40
CA PRO A 52 -2.14 -7.33 18.37
C PRO A 52 -1.44 -8.53 17.71
N HIS A 53 -0.44 -9.09 18.39
CA HIS A 53 0.36 -10.25 17.93
C HIS A 53 1.42 -10.00 16.83
N ARG A 54 1.98 -8.77 16.72
CA ARG A 54 3.09 -8.45 15.78
C ARG A 54 2.79 -8.74 14.31
N ARG A 55 1.51 -8.83 13.93
CA ARG A 55 1.12 -8.89 12.52
C ARG A 55 1.02 -7.48 11.96
N PRO A 56 1.66 -7.17 10.84
CA PRO A 56 1.45 -5.90 10.15
C PRO A 56 -0.02 -5.85 9.68
N VAL A 57 -0.73 -4.80 10.09
CA VAL A 57 -2.18 -4.65 9.84
C VAL A 57 -2.47 -3.55 8.84
N GLY A 58 -1.49 -2.69 8.55
CA GLY A 58 -1.65 -1.62 7.58
C GLY A 58 -0.43 -0.73 7.46
N ALA A 59 -0.51 0.20 6.52
CA ALA A 59 0.49 1.24 6.28
C ALA A 59 -0.20 2.60 6.16
N VAL A 60 0.49 3.66 6.57
CA VAL A 60 0.15 5.05 6.27
C VAL A 60 1.12 5.54 5.21
N VAL A 61 0.55 6.18 4.18
CA VAL A 61 1.24 6.75 3.03
C VAL A 61 0.68 8.14 2.73
N SER A 62 1.41 8.95 1.95
CA SER A 62 0.89 10.21 1.42
C SER A 62 -0.29 9.95 0.46
N ALA A 63 -1.15 10.95 0.29
CA ALA A 63 -2.27 10.86 -0.65
C ALA A 63 -1.79 10.61 -2.09
N ASP A 64 -0.74 11.32 -2.51
CA ASP A 64 -0.20 11.20 -3.86
C ASP A 64 0.33 9.78 -4.12
N LEU A 65 1.10 9.22 -3.19
CA LEU A 65 1.59 7.85 -3.30
C LEU A 65 0.44 6.85 -3.31
N ALA A 66 -0.60 7.05 -2.50
CA ALA A 66 -1.78 6.18 -2.52
C ALA A 66 -2.48 6.20 -3.89
N THR A 67 -2.63 7.38 -4.49
CA THR A 67 -3.25 7.53 -5.82
C THR A 67 -2.41 6.88 -6.92
N GLU A 68 -1.10 7.07 -6.91
CA GLU A 68 -0.19 6.41 -7.85
C GLU A 68 -0.25 4.89 -7.73
N MET A 69 -0.23 4.36 -6.50
CA MET A 69 -0.34 2.93 -6.26
C MET A 69 -1.66 2.36 -6.78
N LEU A 70 -2.78 3.06 -6.58
CA LEU A 70 -4.09 2.61 -7.06
C LEU A 70 -4.13 2.53 -8.60
N ALA A 71 -3.57 3.52 -9.30
CA ALA A 71 -3.49 3.48 -10.76
C ALA A 71 -2.68 2.27 -11.25
N ILE A 72 -1.54 1.98 -10.63
CA ILE A 72 -0.72 0.81 -10.96
C ILE A 72 -1.46 -0.50 -10.67
N MET A 73 -2.21 -0.57 -9.57
CA MET A 73 -2.98 -1.76 -9.23
C MET A 73 -4.06 -2.06 -10.27
N ASP A 74 -4.74 -1.03 -10.78
CA ASP A 74 -5.72 -1.18 -11.85
C ASP A 74 -5.05 -1.70 -13.14
N ASP A 75 -3.91 -1.14 -13.53
CA ASP A 75 -3.14 -1.61 -14.70
C ASP A 75 -2.73 -3.08 -14.57
N VAL A 76 -2.28 -3.50 -13.38
CA VAL A 76 -1.91 -4.90 -13.11
C VAL A 76 -3.12 -5.82 -13.18
N ALA A 77 -4.27 -5.40 -12.64
CA ALA A 77 -5.50 -6.18 -12.70
C ALA A 77 -5.97 -6.37 -14.15
N ILE A 78 -5.92 -5.31 -14.96
CA ILE A 78 -6.24 -5.37 -16.40
C ILE A 78 -5.27 -6.30 -17.13
N ALA A 79 -3.96 -6.17 -16.88
CA ALA A 79 -2.95 -7.01 -17.51
C ALA A 79 -3.16 -8.50 -17.18
N ALA A 80 -3.52 -8.82 -15.93
CA ALA A 80 -3.84 -10.19 -15.52
C ALA A 80 -5.07 -10.74 -16.29
N GLU A 81 -6.12 -9.95 -16.44
CA GLU A 81 -7.32 -10.34 -17.19
C GLU A 81 -7.01 -10.57 -18.68
N VAL A 82 -6.17 -9.72 -19.29
CA VAL A 82 -5.74 -9.88 -20.69
C VAL A 82 -4.93 -11.15 -20.89
N LEU A 83 -4.03 -11.47 -19.96
CA LEU A 83 -3.24 -12.71 -19.99
C LEU A 83 -4.14 -13.95 -19.88
N GLU A 84 -5.12 -13.93 -18.98
CA GLU A 84 -6.08 -15.03 -18.82
C GLU A 84 -6.92 -15.27 -20.09
N ARG A 85 -7.37 -14.18 -20.74
CA ARG A 85 -8.10 -14.26 -22.01
C ARG A 85 -7.23 -14.78 -23.15
N THR A 86 -6.02 -14.28 -23.28
CA THR A 86 -5.09 -14.73 -24.34
C THR A 86 -4.74 -16.20 -24.19
N ALA A 87 -4.48 -16.65 -22.96
CA ALA A 87 -4.25 -18.06 -22.66
C ALA A 87 -5.47 -18.95 -22.98
N SER A 88 -6.69 -18.41 -22.85
CA SER A 88 -7.93 -19.13 -23.18
C SER A 88 -8.21 -19.17 -24.69
N ASP A 89 -7.94 -18.07 -25.42
CA ASP A 89 -8.15 -17.99 -26.86
C ASP A 89 -7.16 -18.84 -27.67
N ASP A 90 -5.91 -18.97 -27.20
CA ASP A 90 -4.90 -19.86 -27.80
C ASP A 90 -5.29 -21.35 -27.69
N VAL A 91 -6.05 -21.73 -26.67
CA VAL A 91 -6.56 -23.10 -26.50
C VAL A 91 -7.73 -23.38 -27.44
N VAL A 92 -8.55 -22.38 -27.76
CA VAL A 92 -9.74 -22.53 -28.62
C VAL A 92 -9.40 -22.50 -30.11
N ASN A 93 -8.39 -21.72 -30.52
CA ASN A 93 -7.99 -21.58 -31.93
C ASN A 93 -6.84 -22.51 -32.37
N GLY A 94 -6.33 -23.35 -31.47
CA GLY A 94 -5.23 -24.30 -31.73
C GLY A 94 -5.64 -25.74 -32.05
N SER A 95 -6.88 -26.01 -32.47
CA SER A 95 -7.37 -27.34 -32.90
C SER A 95 -7.36 -27.53 -34.42
#